data_AF-A0A4V3WDL5-F1
#
_entry.id   AF-A0A4V3WDL5-F1
#
_cell.length_a   1.000
_cell.length_b   1.000
_cell.length_c   1.000
_cell.angle_alpha   90.00
_cell.angle_beta   90.00
_cell.angle_gamma   90.00
#
_symmetry.space_group_name_H-M   'P 1'
#
loop_
_entity.id
_entity.type
_entity.pdbx_description
1 polymer ?
#
loop_
_entity_poly.entity_id
_entity_poly.type
_entity_poly.pdbx_seq_one_letter_code
_entity_poly.pdbx_strand_id
1 'polypeptide(L)'
;MPFNVKANTAYYIVVYGKDSAEFGPDPYTLSFGMLMRDTYEPNGTLAQAVNVELGNTYDSYLSVAGDKDIYTFTAEAEGQVTVNLTSPTGKDYNV
;
A
#
# COMPACT_ATOMS: atom_id res chain seq x y z
N MET A 1 6.15 -14.04 -4.54
CA MET A 1 4.97 -14.00 -3.66
C MET A 1 4.93 -12.63 -2.99
N PRO A 2 3.89 -11.81 -3.21
CA PRO A 2 3.72 -10.57 -2.45
C PRO A 2 3.22 -10.87 -1.02
N PHE A 3 3.64 -10.07 -0.06
CA PHE A 3 3.09 -10.06 1.30
C PHE A 3 3.13 -8.64 1.86
N ASN A 4 2.16 -8.29 2.70
CA ASN A 4 2.06 -6.96 3.29
C ASN A 4 3.09 -6.81 4.41
N VAL A 5 3.81 -5.70 4.40
CA VAL A 5 4.77 -5.34 5.46
C VAL A 5 4.23 -4.19 6.30
N LYS A 6 4.63 -4.16 7.58
CA LYS A 6 4.31 -3.09 8.52
C LYS A 6 5.57 -2.29 8.83
N ALA A 7 5.40 -0.99 8.98
CA ALA A 7 6.47 -0.11 9.45
C ALA A 7 7.03 -0.62 10.79
N ASN A 8 8.34 -0.45 10.98
CA ASN A 8 9.06 -0.81 12.22
C ASN A 8 8.92 -2.30 12.63
N THR A 9 8.65 -3.20 11.68
CA THR A 9 8.55 -4.65 11.91
C THR A 9 9.68 -5.37 11.17
N ALA A 10 10.38 -6.27 11.86
CA ALA A 10 11.41 -7.11 11.24
C ALA A 10 10.77 -8.29 10.51
N TYR A 11 11.18 -8.53 9.26
CA TYR A 11 10.76 -9.67 8.46
C TYR A 11 11.96 -10.58 8.19
N TYR A 12 11.76 -11.90 8.32
CA TYR A 12 12.79 -12.91 8.12
C TYR A 12 12.38 -13.82 6.94
N ILE A 13 13.25 -13.93 5.94
CA ILE A 13 13.09 -14.87 4.82
C ILE A 13 14.06 -16.01 5.04
N VAL A 14 13.54 -17.23 5.18
CA VAL A 14 14.34 -18.44 5.41
C VAL A 14 14.41 -19.23 4.10
N VAL A 15 15.62 -19.46 3.62
CA VAL A 15 15.91 -20.39 2.52
C VAL A 15 16.51 -21.65 3.13
N TYR A 16 15.91 -22.81 2.86
CA TYR A 16 16.35 -24.09 3.41
C TYR A 16 16.11 -25.22 2.40
N GLY A 17 16.94 -26.27 2.48
CA GLY A 17 16.74 -27.50 1.72
C GLY A 17 15.55 -28.29 2.27
N LYS A 18 14.71 -28.85 1.39
CA LYS A 18 13.45 -29.51 1.77
C LYS A 18 13.67 -30.74 2.68
N ASP A 19 14.79 -31.43 2.48
CA ASP A 19 15.18 -32.62 3.23
C ASP A 19 16.71 -32.80 3.24
N SER A 20 17.18 -33.94 3.76
CA SER A 20 18.61 -34.24 3.94
C SER A 20 19.42 -34.37 2.65
N ALA A 21 18.78 -34.45 1.48
CA ALA A 21 19.46 -34.53 0.19
C ALA A 21 19.64 -33.16 -0.49
N GLU A 22 18.94 -32.13 -0.01
CA GLU A 22 18.88 -30.82 -0.68
C GLU A 22 19.97 -29.86 -0.17
N PHE A 23 21.23 -30.17 -0.51
CA PHE A 23 22.40 -29.33 -0.24
C PHE A 23 23.45 -29.50 -1.35
N GLY A 24 24.28 -28.49 -1.60
CA GLY A 24 25.29 -28.56 -2.65
C GLY A 24 26.21 -27.34 -2.69
N PRO A 25 27.25 -27.37 -3.54
CA PRO A 25 28.22 -26.28 -3.67
C PRO A 25 27.72 -25.12 -4.54
N ASP A 26 26.64 -25.32 -5.29
CA ASP A 26 26.13 -24.33 -6.23
C ASP A 26 25.40 -23.17 -5.52
N PRO A 27 25.57 -21.92 -5.98
CA PRO A 27 24.95 -20.77 -5.35
C PRO A 27 23.45 -20.65 -5.68
N TYR A 28 22.67 -20.06 -4.77
CA TYR A 28 21.33 -19.56 -5.05
C TYR A 28 21.33 -18.03 -5.16
N THR A 29 20.37 -17.50 -5.92
CA THR A 29 20.09 -16.06 -5.98
C THR A 29 18.75 -15.79 -5.33
N LEU A 30 18.73 -14.88 -4.34
CA LEU A 30 17.51 -14.33 -3.76
C LEU A 30 17.43 -12.84 -4.10
N SER A 31 16.37 -12.43 -4.80
CA SER A 31 16.11 -11.03 -5.15
C SER A 31 14.81 -10.55 -4.52
N PHE A 32 14.76 -9.26 -4.22
CA PHE A 32 13.61 -8.59 -3.64
C PHE A 32 13.09 -7.56 -4.62
N GLY A 33 11.76 -7.47 -4.74
CA GLY A 33 11.11 -6.36 -5.43
C GLY A 33 11.26 -5.05 -4.65
N MET A 34 10.87 -3.94 -5.28
CA MET A 34 10.76 -2.66 -4.58
C MET A 34 9.64 -2.72 -3.55
N LEU A 35 9.86 -2.09 -2.40
CA LEU A 35 8.78 -1.82 -1.44
C LEU A 35 7.83 -0.79 -2.05
N MET A 36 6.60 -1.20 -2.35
CA MET A 36 5.52 -0.26 -2.65
C MET A 36 5.10 0.38 -1.33
N ARG A 37 5.30 1.70 -1.20
CA ARG A 37 4.87 2.45 -0.03
C ARG A 37 3.49 2.98 -0.29
N ASP A 38 2.52 2.38 0.38
CA ASP A 38 1.20 2.95 0.48
C ASP A 38 1.14 3.93 1.64
N THR A 39 1.29 5.21 1.34
CA THR A 39 1.65 6.24 2.31
C THR A 39 0.66 6.37 3.46
N TYR A 40 -0.61 6.05 3.20
CA TYR A 40 -1.73 6.36 4.09
C TYR A 40 -2.46 5.14 4.66
N GLU A 41 -1.88 3.95 4.52
CA GLU A 41 -2.47 2.71 5.06
C GLU A 41 -2.14 2.48 6.57
N PRO A 42 -3.04 1.85 7.35
CA PRO A 42 -4.35 1.34 6.93
C PRO A 42 -5.40 2.46 6.81
N ASN A 43 -6.18 2.48 5.74
CA ASN A 43 -7.30 3.41 5.51
C ASN A 43 -8.55 2.76 4.90
N GLY A 44 -8.61 1.42 4.88
CA GLY A 44 -9.71 0.61 4.33
C GLY A 44 -11.08 0.69 5.01
N THR A 45 -11.21 1.42 6.12
CA THR A 45 -12.47 1.53 6.89
C THR A 45 -12.73 2.96 7.34
N LEU A 46 -14.00 3.33 7.57
CA LEU A 46 -14.35 4.68 8.03
C LEU A 46 -13.64 5.08 9.34
N ALA A 47 -13.37 4.11 10.23
CA ALA A 47 -12.64 4.36 11.48
C ALA A 47 -11.13 4.59 11.27
N GLN A 48 -10.62 4.20 10.11
CA GLN A 48 -9.23 4.35 9.70
C GLN A 48 -9.05 5.44 8.64
N ALA A 49 -10.12 6.18 8.31
CA ALA A 49 -10.09 7.19 7.26
C ALA A 49 -8.99 8.22 7.52
N VAL A 50 -8.22 8.52 6.49
CA VAL A 50 -7.09 9.46 6.58
C VAL A 50 -7.63 10.87 6.62
N ASN A 51 -7.31 11.60 7.68
CA ASN A 51 -7.67 13.00 7.77
C ASN A 51 -6.83 13.83 6.79
N VAL A 52 -7.51 14.63 5.96
CA VAL A 52 -6.90 15.47 4.94
C VAL A 52 -7.29 16.93 5.13
N GLU A 53 -6.43 17.81 4.63
CA GLU A 53 -6.61 19.25 4.60
C GLU A 53 -7.03 19.67 3.19
N LEU A 54 -8.03 20.56 3.12
CA LEU A 54 -8.52 21.07 1.84
C LEU A 54 -7.45 21.90 1.13
N GLY A 55 -7.36 21.75 -0.20
CA GLY A 55 -6.37 22.44 -1.04
C GLY A 55 -5.05 21.69 -1.25
N ASN A 56 -4.84 20.59 -0.53
CA ASN A 56 -3.67 19.72 -0.72
C ASN A 56 -3.94 18.57 -1.70
N THR A 57 -2.86 17.97 -2.20
CA THR A 57 -2.87 16.76 -3.04
C THR A 57 -2.28 15.58 -2.26
N TYR A 58 -2.88 14.41 -2.42
CA TYR A 58 -2.49 13.19 -1.73
C TYR A 58 -2.21 12.08 -2.76
N ASP A 59 -0.94 11.67 -2.84
CA ASP A 59 -0.52 10.54 -3.68
C ASP A 59 -0.62 9.23 -2.88
N SER A 60 -1.45 8.31 -3.37
CA SER A 60 -1.75 7.02 -2.73
C SER A 60 -1.82 5.90 -3.77
N TYR A 61 -1.88 4.66 -3.29
CA TYR A 61 -1.79 3.49 -4.15
C TYR A 61 -2.90 2.51 -3.78
N LEU A 62 -3.71 2.04 -4.73
CA LEU A 62 -4.49 0.81 -4.49
C LEU A 62 -3.54 -0.38 -4.63
N SER A 63 -2.90 -0.77 -3.53
CA SER A 63 -1.70 -1.62 -3.47
C SER A 63 -2.01 -3.11 -3.59
N VAL A 64 -3.24 -3.53 -3.23
CA VAL A 64 -3.70 -4.92 -3.33
C VAL A 64 -5.07 -5.04 -4.00
N ALA A 65 -5.42 -6.24 -4.45
CA ALA A 65 -6.75 -6.46 -5.03
C ALA A 65 -7.85 -6.26 -3.97
N GLY A 66 -8.83 -5.41 -4.27
CA GLY A 66 -9.93 -5.08 -3.35
C GLY A 66 -9.60 -4.01 -2.33
N ASP A 67 -8.43 -3.38 -2.45
CA ASP A 67 -8.03 -2.23 -1.64
C ASP A 67 -9.00 -1.04 -1.81
N LYS A 68 -9.18 -0.28 -0.73
CA LYS A 68 -10.05 0.89 -0.66
C LYS A 68 -9.38 1.97 0.17
N ASP A 69 -9.06 3.08 -0.45
CA ASP A 69 -8.61 4.25 0.29
C ASP A 69 -9.80 5.10 0.76
N ILE A 70 -9.89 5.36 2.06
CA ILE A 70 -10.91 6.26 2.63
C ILE A 70 -10.24 7.49 3.23
N TYR A 71 -10.72 8.67 2.81
CA TYR A 71 -10.27 9.98 3.30
C TYR A 71 -11.41 10.70 4.01
N THR A 72 -11.05 11.58 4.95
CA THR A 72 -12.01 12.41 5.68
C THR A 72 -11.47 13.83 5.87
N PHE A 73 -12.34 14.82 5.86
CA PHE A 73 -12.01 16.19 6.25
C PHE A 73 -13.17 16.79 7.04
N THR A 74 -12.92 17.87 7.77
CA THR A 74 -13.96 18.65 8.44
C THR A 74 -13.98 20.05 7.82
N ALA A 75 -15.11 20.45 7.26
CA ALA A 75 -15.26 21.80 6.71
C ALA A 75 -15.34 22.82 7.85
N GLU A 76 -14.58 23.91 7.74
CA GLU A 76 -14.58 24.99 8.74
C GLU A 76 -15.76 25.96 8.58
N ALA A 77 -16.43 25.92 7.42
CA ALA A 77 -17.59 26.76 7.10
C ALA A 77 -18.48 26.08 6.05
N GLU A 78 -19.71 26.56 5.91
CA GLU A 78 -20.62 26.16 4.84
C GLU A 78 -20.08 26.58 3.46
N GLY A 79 -20.25 25.72 2.45
CA GLY A 79 -19.77 25.99 1.10
C GLY A 79 -19.79 24.77 0.19
N GLN A 80 -19.02 24.84 -0.89
CA GLN A 80 -18.86 23.76 -1.87
C GLN A 80 -17.40 23.30 -1.90
N VAL A 81 -17.19 21.98 -1.95
CA VAL A 81 -15.89 21.35 -2.16
C VAL A 81 -15.97 20.50 -3.43
N THR A 82 -14.95 20.59 -4.28
CA THR A 82 -14.80 19.75 -5.47
C THR A 82 -13.71 18.72 -5.22
N VAL A 83 -14.02 17.44 -5.44
CA VAL A 83 -13.04 16.36 -5.42
C VAL A 83 -12.59 16.08 -6.85
N ASN A 84 -11.29 16.12 -7.09
CA ASN A 84 -10.69 15.79 -8.39
C ASN A 84 -9.83 14.54 -8.23
N LEU A 85 -10.08 13.51 -9.03
CA LEU A 85 -9.29 12.28 -9.07
C LEU A 85 -8.53 12.19 -10.40
N THR A 86 -7.21 12.02 -10.32
CA THR A 86 -6.37 11.69 -11.49
C THR A 86 -5.91 10.24 -11.38
N SER A 87 -6.52 9.37 -12.18
CA SER A 87 -6.16 7.94 -12.19
C SER A 87 -4.88 7.67 -12.99
N PRO A 88 -4.05 6.68 -12.60
CA PRO A 88 -2.94 6.22 -13.43
C PRO A 88 -3.42 5.71 -14.78
N THR A 89 -2.57 5.79 -15.81
CA THR A 89 -2.89 5.30 -17.16
C THR A 89 -3.38 3.84 -17.14
N GLY A 90 -4.53 3.59 -17.77
CA GLY A 90 -5.14 2.26 -17.85
C GLY A 90 -5.86 1.81 -16.58
N LYS A 91 -6.09 2.71 -15.61
CA LYS A 91 -6.89 2.45 -14.41
C LYS A 91 -8.21 3.22 -14.47
N ASP A 92 -9.26 2.57 -13.95
CA ASP A 92 -10.61 3.12 -13.83
C ASP A 92 -10.96 3.24 -12.34
N TYR A 93 -10.36 4.23 -11.69
CA TYR A 93 -10.66 4.55 -10.29
C TYR A 93 -11.80 5.55 -10.23
N ASN A 94 -12.60 5.46 -9.18
CA ASN A 94 -13.78 6.29 -8.99
C ASN A 94 -13.81 6.83 -7.56
N VAL A 95 -14.38 8.04 -7.41
CA VAL A 95 -14.67 8.71 -6.14
C VAL A 95 -16.17 8.93 -6.00
#